data_AF-J9EKY3-F1
#
_entry.id   AF-J9EKY3-F1
#
_cell.length_a   1.000
_cell.length_b   1.000
_cell.length_c   1.000
_cell.angle_alpha   90.00
_cell.angle_beta   90.00
_cell.angle_gamma   90.00
#
_symmetry.space_group_name_H-M   'P 1'
#
loop_
_entity.id
_entity.type
_entity.pdbx_description
1 polymer ?
#
loop_
_entity_poly.entity_id
_entity_poly.type
_entity_poly.pdbx_seq_one_letter_code
_entity_poly.pdbx_strand_id
1 'polypeptide(L)'
;MVPHIAVLREPTVYPLQMTFLIDTEKVAISDLSVDNLGQWNTTHGRRMTLRKFYFSRDRQRCLEGTHYFTVVRKTYVHPNSIPDGMVRKIIWQACTPEGYARYALISYDIGINTVVEAIPHGNSKRNTAVYQRKEPSLIAERKREKIKRLSERSSLEPEDAFVAMKHARLGSYVAGPSSVTLYEDGNYEEVEDAYPLTHEELMSRMALPSLRRFTRPYHNDEPFSVVFLLDQHVGIVQCASCGVDFSRQPQPPEDLVLEHVERFWNQRTCTYSTQQMQKKYIHARLECVLARYEYFTTLDFLVISHDVRMRLTNIHQQHLSIEFGCSFE
;
A
#
# COMPACT_ATOMS: atom_id res chain seq x y z
N MET A 1 -21.30 4.79 -11.52
CA MET A 1 -20.47 6.00 -11.40
C MET A 1 -19.40 5.70 -10.36
N VAL A 2 -18.12 6.01 -10.63
CA VAL A 2 -17.08 5.93 -9.60
C VAL A 2 -17.30 7.08 -8.63
N PRO A 3 -17.19 6.88 -7.30
CA PRO A 3 -17.26 7.98 -6.35
C PRO A 3 -16.12 8.97 -6.61
N HIS A 4 -16.47 10.21 -6.90
CA HIS A 4 -15.53 11.31 -7.02
C HIS A 4 -15.45 12.01 -5.67
N ILE A 5 -14.42 11.67 -4.88
CA ILE A 5 -14.16 12.39 -3.64
C ILE A 5 -13.36 13.65 -3.97
N ALA A 6 -13.93 14.80 -3.63
CA ALA A 6 -13.19 16.05 -3.56
C ALA A 6 -12.72 16.22 -2.11
N VAL A 7 -11.44 15.97 -1.84
CA VAL A 7 -10.84 16.49 -0.61
C VAL A 7 -10.63 17.97 -0.85
N LEU A 8 -11.36 18.81 -0.12
CA LEU A 8 -11.18 20.25 -0.13
C LEU A 8 -9.74 20.57 0.31
N ARG A 9 -9.18 21.70 -0.14
CA ARG A 9 -7.80 22.13 0.16
C ARG A 9 -7.55 22.44 1.64
N GLU A 10 -8.58 22.31 2.46
CA GLU A 10 -8.54 22.52 3.89
C GLU A 10 -8.22 21.20 4.59
N PRO A 11 -7.38 21.22 5.64
CA PRO A 11 -7.07 20.02 6.41
C PRO A 11 -8.36 19.36 6.92
N THR A 12 -8.42 18.03 6.84
CA THR A 12 -9.49 17.27 7.48
C THR A 12 -9.53 17.53 8.98
N VAL A 13 -10.70 17.90 9.52
CA VAL A 13 -10.86 18.12 10.96
C VAL A 13 -10.94 16.79 11.73
N TYR A 14 -11.36 15.73 11.06
CA TYR A 14 -11.51 14.38 11.62
C TYR A 14 -10.99 13.34 10.61
N PRO A 15 -10.51 12.17 11.08
CA PRO A 15 -10.22 11.06 10.17
C PRO A 15 -11.52 10.60 9.48
N LEU A 16 -11.41 10.21 8.22
CA LEU A 16 -12.53 9.85 7.38
C LEU A 16 -12.29 8.49 6.71
N GLN A 17 -13.18 7.54 7.00
CA GLN A 17 -13.23 6.26 6.31
C GLN A 17 -14.55 6.15 5.54
N MET A 18 -14.46 5.88 4.24
CA MET A 18 -15.63 5.73 3.38
C MET A 18 -15.47 4.47 2.54
N THR A 19 -16.56 3.74 2.33
CA THR A 19 -16.55 2.54 1.50
C THR A 19 -17.75 2.54 0.56
N PHE A 20 -17.50 2.19 -0.70
CA PHE A 20 -18.49 2.21 -1.77
C PHE A 20 -18.51 0.87 -2.49
N LEU A 21 -19.72 0.36 -2.75
CA LEU A 21 -19.93 -0.77 -3.63
C LEU A 21 -20.17 -0.28 -5.06
N ILE A 22 -19.33 -0.69 -6.00
CA ILE A 22 -19.33 -0.21 -7.38
C ILE A 22 -19.78 -1.31 -8.32
N ASP A 23 -20.84 -1.04 -9.09
CA ASP A 23 -21.33 -1.90 -10.16
C ASP A 23 -20.46 -1.75 -11.42
N THR A 24 -19.66 -2.78 -11.71
CA THR A 24 -18.70 -2.79 -12.83
C THR A 24 -19.32 -3.10 -14.19
N GLU A 25 -20.62 -3.45 -14.24
CA GLU A 25 -21.37 -3.44 -15.51
C GLU A 25 -21.60 -2.00 -16.01
N LYS A 26 -21.62 -1.04 -15.08
CA LYS A 26 -21.85 0.38 -15.36
C LYS A 26 -20.56 1.21 -15.38
N VAL A 27 -19.48 0.65 -14.88
CA VAL A 27 -18.18 1.32 -14.70
C VAL A 27 -17.08 0.36 -15.11
N ALA A 28 -16.28 0.75 -16.10
CA ALA A 28 -15.18 -0.11 -16.52
C ALA A 28 -14.16 -0.30 -15.38
N ILE A 29 -13.65 -1.52 -15.25
CA ILE A 29 -12.69 -1.89 -14.20
C ILE A 29 -11.42 -1.04 -14.23
N SER A 30 -11.00 -0.59 -15.42
CA SER A 30 -9.86 0.32 -15.59
C SER A 30 -10.05 1.67 -14.89
N ASP A 31 -11.30 2.08 -14.71
CA ASP A 31 -11.67 3.40 -14.24
C ASP A 31 -11.85 3.44 -12.72
N LEU A 32 -11.91 2.28 -12.05
CA LEU A 32 -12.00 2.20 -10.59
C LEU A 32 -10.83 2.91 -9.88
N SER A 33 -9.69 3.04 -10.56
CA SER A 33 -8.51 3.77 -10.05
C SER A 33 -8.56 5.30 -10.26
N VAL A 34 -9.60 5.81 -10.91
CA VAL A 34 -9.77 7.23 -11.22
C VAL A 34 -10.61 7.89 -10.14
N ASP A 35 -10.25 9.11 -9.75
CA ASP A 35 -11.03 10.01 -8.90
C ASP A 35 -10.46 11.43 -9.03
N ASN A 36 -10.96 12.35 -8.19
CA ASN A 36 -10.59 13.77 -8.20
C ASN A 36 -9.41 14.10 -7.28
N LEU A 37 -8.71 13.09 -6.73
CA LEU A 37 -7.52 13.32 -5.88
C LEU A 37 -6.23 13.41 -6.70
N GLY A 38 -6.30 13.16 -8.01
CA GLY A 38 -5.19 13.35 -8.93
C GLY A 38 -4.46 12.05 -9.24
N GLN A 39 -3.12 12.10 -9.23
CA GLN A 39 -2.28 10.99 -9.68
C GLN A 39 -1.84 10.10 -8.50
N TRP A 40 -2.43 8.90 -8.42
CA TRP A 40 -2.10 7.89 -7.41
C TRP A 40 -0.80 7.11 -7.65
N ASN A 41 -0.24 7.16 -8.86
CA ASN A 41 0.98 6.45 -9.22
C ASN A 41 1.92 7.41 -9.96
N THR A 42 3.10 7.68 -9.42
CA THR A 42 4.10 8.55 -10.08
C THR A 42 5.33 7.75 -10.48
N THR A 43 6.04 8.18 -11.53
CA THR A 43 7.22 7.45 -12.05
C THR A 43 8.37 7.41 -11.04
N HIS A 44 8.43 8.42 -10.16
CA HIS A 44 9.46 8.63 -9.14
C HIS A 44 8.89 8.59 -7.71
N GLY A 45 7.67 8.08 -7.52
CA GLY A 45 7.03 8.00 -6.22
C GLY A 45 6.22 6.72 -6.07
N ARG A 46 5.31 6.71 -5.09
CA ARG A 46 4.58 5.51 -4.66
C ARG A 46 3.85 4.83 -5.81
N ARG A 47 4.02 3.51 -5.88
CA ARG A 47 3.26 2.64 -6.77
C ARG A 47 2.22 1.87 -5.99
N MET A 48 1.10 1.61 -6.63
CA MET A 48 0.05 0.72 -6.15
C MET A 48 0.64 -0.64 -5.74
N THR A 49 0.32 -1.09 -4.53
CA THR A 49 0.57 -2.45 -4.05
C THR A 49 -0.62 -3.36 -4.38
N LEU A 50 -0.34 -4.60 -4.79
CA LEU A 50 -1.36 -5.60 -5.12
C LEU A 50 -1.19 -6.83 -4.24
N ARG A 51 -2.27 -7.29 -3.61
CA ARG A 51 -2.35 -8.56 -2.88
C ARG A 51 -3.48 -9.42 -3.46
N LYS A 52 -3.28 -10.73 -3.49
CA LYS A 52 -4.26 -11.72 -3.93
C LYS A 52 -4.60 -12.65 -2.78
N PHE A 53 -5.88 -12.98 -2.67
CA PHE A 53 -6.43 -13.89 -1.68
C PHE A 53 -7.23 -14.95 -2.44
N TYR A 54 -6.94 -16.22 -2.20
CA TYR A 54 -7.50 -17.31 -2.97
C TYR A 54 -8.53 -18.06 -2.12
N PHE A 55 -9.63 -18.45 -2.75
CA PHE A 55 -10.77 -19.06 -2.08
C PHE A 55 -11.32 -20.26 -2.84
N SER A 56 -11.68 -21.31 -2.10
CA SER A 56 -12.35 -22.50 -2.61
C SER A 56 -13.81 -22.20 -3.00
N ARG A 57 -14.49 -23.18 -3.61
CA ARG A 57 -15.93 -23.06 -3.95
C ARG A 57 -16.80 -22.83 -2.71
N ASP A 58 -16.38 -23.37 -1.57
CA ASP A 58 -17.04 -23.23 -0.27
C ASP A 58 -16.63 -21.95 0.48
N ARG A 59 -15.97 -21.00 -0.21
CA ARG A 59 -15.53 -19.70 0.31
C ARG A 59 -14.51 -19.77 1.43
N GLN A 60 -13.79 -20.89 1.54
CA GLN A 60 -12.68 -21.04 2.48
C GLN A 60 -11.38 -20.56 1.84
N ARG A 61 -10.50 -19.93 2.63
CA ARG A 61 -9.17 -19.52 2.17
C ARG A 61 -8.37 -20.76 1.77
N CYS A 62 -7.68 -20.68 0.64
CA CYS A 62 -6.84 -21.77 0.13
C CYS A 62 -5.59 -21.22 -0.57
N LEU A 63 -4.75 -22.12 -1.07
CA LEU A 63 -3.58 -21.79 -1.86
C LEU A 63 -3.92 -21.40 -3.31
N GLU A 64 -2.95 -20.75 -3.95
CA GLU A 64 -2.97 -20.58 -5.40
C GLU A 64 -2.90 -21.94 -6.10
N GLY A 65 -3.62 -22.08 -7.21
CA GLY A 65 -3.74 -23.34 -7.96
C GLY A 65 -4.95 -24.22 -7.59
N THR A 66 -5.45 -24.17 -6.35
CA THR A 66 -6.60 -24.98 -5.89
C THR A 66 -7.89 -24.17 -5.69
N HIS A 67 -7.86 -22.89 -6.03
CA HIS A 67 -8.94 -21.95 -5.76
C HIS A 67 -10.02 -21.95 -6.84
N TYR A 68 -11.24 -21.66 -6.41
CA TYR A 68 -12.37 -21.41 -7.31
C TYR A 68 -12.45 -19.95 -7.73
N PHE A 69 -12.13 -19.02 -6.81
CA PHE A 69 -12.08 -17.58 -7.11
C PHE A 69 -10.94 -16.90 -6.35
N THR A 70 -10.52 -15.75 -6.87
CA THR A 70 -9.50 -14.89 -6.28
C THR A 70 -10.13 -13.56 -5.88
N VAL A 71 -9.81 -13.06 -4.70
CA VAL A 71 -10.05 -11.67 -4.30
C VAL A 71 -8.73 -10.90 -4.44
N VAL A 72 -8.74 -9.84 -5.22
CA VAL A 72 -7.61 -8.95 -5.46
C VAL A 72 -7.81 -7.67 -4.66
N ARG A 73 -6.82 -7.28 -3.87
CA ARG A 73 -6.74 -5.98 -3.19
C ARG A 73 -5.66 -5.13 -3.84
N LYS A 74 -6.03 -3.97 -4.35
CA LYS A 74 -5.12 -2.92 -4.83
C LYS A 74 -5.12 -1.80 -3.81
N THR A 75 -3.97 -1.51 -3.22
CA THR A 75 -3.79 -0.40 -2.29
C THR A 75 -3.02 0.71 -2.99
N TYR A 76 -3.60 1.90 -3.00
CA TYR A 76 -2.98 3.13 -3.46
C TYR A 76 -2.76 4.02 -2.24
N VAL A 77 -1.56 4.57 -2.14
CA VAL A 77 -1.23 5.57 -1.12
C VAL A 77 -0.90 6.84 -1.88
N HIS A 78 -1.55 7.95 -1.52
CA HIS A 78 -1.42 9.18 -2.26
C HIS A 78 0.02 9.71 -2.14
N PRO A 79 0.69 10.06 -3.26
CA PRO A 79 2.08 10.52 -3.23
C PRO A 79 2.24 11.95 -2.68
N ASN A 80 1.16 12.75 -2.69
CA ASN A 80 1.18 14.16 -2.26
C ASN A 80 0.26 14.40 -1.04
N SER A 81 -0.02 13.36 -0.25
CA SER A 81 -0.72 13.56 1.02
C SER A 81 0.22 14.20 2.02
N ILE A 82 -0.27 15.19 2.77
CA ILE A 82 0.42 15.77 3.91
C ILE A 82 -0.52 15.65 5.11
N PRO A 83 -0.16 14.93 6.19
CA PRO A 83 1.07 14.16 6.36
C PRO A 83 1.19 12.96 5.40
N ASP A 84 2.41 12.46 5.27
CA ASP A 84 2.74 11.44 4.30
C ASP A 84 2.12 10.08 4.65
N GLY A 85 1.41 9.49 3.69
CA GLY A 85 0.73 8.19 3.82
C GLY A 85 -0.68 8.26 4.41
N MET A 86 -1.18 9.47 4.68
CA MET A 86 -2.48 9.69 5.33
C MET A 86 -3.68 9.65 4.37
N VAL A 87 -3.47 9.50 3.06
CA VAL A 87 -4.57 9.32 2.10
C VAL A 87 -4.37 8.00 1.37
N ARG A 88 -5.30 7.08 1.57
CA ARG A 88 -5.27 5.74 0.97
C ARG A 88 -6.57 5.46 0.23
N LYS A 89 -6.43 4.76 -0.90
CA LYS A 89 -7.54 4.18 -1.65
C LYS A 89 -7.30 2.69 -1.79
N ILE A 90 -8.29 1.88 -1.45
CA ILE A 90 -8.21 0.43 -1.49
C ILE A 90 -9.32 -0.09 -2.39
N ILE A 91 -8.97 -0.87 -3.41
CA ILE A 91 -9.92 -1.47 -4.33
C ILE A 91 -9.88 -2.97 -4.14
N TRP A 92 -11.02 -3.56 -3.77
CA TRP A 92 -11.22 -5.00 -3.71
C TRP A 92 -12.07 -5.47 -4.88
N GLN A 93 -11.63 -6.53 -5.54
CA GLN A 93 -12.35 -7.17 -6.64
C GLN A 93 -12.27 -8.67 -6.51
N ALA A 94 -13.38 -9.37 -6.65
CA ALA A 94 -13.36 -10.82 -6.84
C ALA A 94 -13.25 -11.14 -8.34
N CYS A 95 -12.54 -12.20 -8.70
CA CYS A 95 -12.50 -12.73 -10.06
C CYS A 95 -12.40 -14.26 -10.06
N THR A 96 -12.97 -14.85 -11.11
CA THR A 96 -12.81 -16.24 -11.51
C THR A 96 -12.00 -16.28 -12.82
N PRO A 97 -11.68 -17.46 -13.37
CA PRO A 97 -11.11 -17.56 -14.71
C PRO A 97 -12.00 -16.94 -15.80
N GLU A 98 -13.31 -16.83 -15.55
CA GLU A 98 -14.29 -16.28 -16.49
C GLU A 98 -14.30 -14.74 -16.49
N GLY A 99 -13.76 -14.11 -15.45
CA GLY A 99 -13.67 -12.66 -15.35
C GLY A 99 -13.85 -12.13 -13.93
N TYR A 100 -14.02 -10.82 -13.83
CA TYR A 100 -14.29 -10.17 -12.55
C TYR A 100 -15.76 -10.28 -12.17
N ALA A 101 -16.01 -10.40 -10.87
CA ALA A 101 -17.35 -10.27 -10.30
C ALA A 101 -17.92 -8.88 -10.59
N ARG A 102 -19.24 -8.82 -10.70
CA ARG A 102 -19.99 -7.59 -11.00
C ARG A 102 -19.64 -6.43 -10.07
N TYR A 103 -19.46 -6.69 -8.77
CA TYR A 103 -19.22 -5.64 -7.80
C TYR A 103 -17.75 -5.55 -7.39
N ALA A 104 -17.25 -4.32 -7.32
CA ALA A 104 -15.98 -3.98 -6.68
C ALA A 104 -16.26 -3.15 -5.43
N LEU A 105 -15.43 -3.31 -4.40
CA LEU A 105 -15.46 -2.47 -3.20
C LEU A 105 -14.34 -1.44 -3.29
N ILE A 106 -14.66 -0.17 -3.15
CA ILE A 106 -13.66 0.90 -3.07
C ILE A 106 -13.76 1.55 -1.70
N SER A 107 -12.67 1.51 -0.95
CA SER A 107 -12.54 2.21 0.33
C SER A 107 -11.56 3.36 0.22
N TYR A 108 -11.86 4.43 0.92
CA TYR A 108 -10.97 5.55 1.15
C TYR A 108 -10.74 5.68 2.64
N ASP A 109 -9.50 5.97 3.00
CA ASP A 109 -9.05 6.13 4.37
C ASP A 109 -8.14 7.35 4.41
N ILE A 110 -8.61 8.37 5.12
CA ILE A 110 -8.04 9.71 5.15
C ILE A 110 -7.80 10.09 6.61
N GLY A 111 -6.56 10.37 6.96
CA GLY A 111 -6.17 10.79 8.32
C GLY A 111 -6.73 12.16 8.71
N ILE A 112 -6.53 12.53 9.97
CA ILE A 112 -6.81 13.88 10.48
C ILE A 112 -5.73 14.87 9.99
N ASN A 113 -6.06 16.17 9.97
CA ASN A 113 -5.18 17.26 9.55
C ASN A 113 -4.53 17.02 8.18
N THR A 114 -5.23 16.26 7.32
CA THR A 114 -4.67 15.76 6.08
C THR A 114 -5.12 16.63 4.93
N VAL A 115 -4.16 17.03 4.10
CA VAL A 115 -4.38 17.73 2.82
C VAL A 115 -3.75 16.95 1.69
N VAL A 116 -4.30 17.13 0.49
CA VAL A 116 -3.69 16.65 -0.75
C VAL A 116 -3.29 17.85 -1.58
N GLU A 117 -1.99 18.00 -1.82
CA GLU A 117 -1.53 19.07 -2.69
C GLU A 117 -1.96 18.80 -4.13
N ALA A 118 -2.70 19.76 -4.68
CA ALA A 118 -3.14 19.74 -6.06
C ALA A 118 -1.97 20.10 -6.99
N ILE A 119 -1.26 19.08 -7.48
CA ILE A 119 -0.17 19.27 -8.44
C ILE A 119 -0.73 19.31 -9.88
N PRO A 120 -0.32 20.28 -10.71
CA PRO A 120 -0.64 20.29 -12.13
C PRO A 120 -0.09 19.05 -12.86
N HIS A 121 -0.75 18.62 -13.94
CA HIS A 121 -0.23 17.52 -14.76
C HIS A 121 1.17 17.85 -15.30
N GLY A 122 2.15 16.98 -15.05
CA GLY A 122 3.59 17.19 -15.26
C GLY A 122 4.07 17.53 -16.68
N ASN A 123 3.16 17.70 -17.64
CA ASN A 123 3.48 18.12 -19.01
C ASN A 123 3.10 19.58 -19.35
N SER A 124 2.52 20.35 -18.42
CA SER A 124 2.19 21.75 -18.69
C SER A 124 2.97 22.71 -17.81
N LYS A 125 3.85 23.51 -18.43
CA LYS A 125 4.59 24.59 -17.76
C LYS A 125 3.71 25.82 -17.43
N ARG A 126 2.44 25.83 -17.83
CA ARG A 126 1.52 26.99 -17.72
C ARG A 126 0.19 26.68 -17.04
N ASN A 127 -0.10 25.42 -16.73
CA ASN A 127 -1.41 25.06 -16.18
C ASN A 127 -1.33 25.04 -14.65
N THR A 128 -2.14 25.87 -14.00
CA THR A 128 -2.31 25.91 -12.54
C THR A 128 -3.54 25.11 -12.09
N ALA A 129 -4.31 24.54 -13.03
CA ALA A 129 -5.48 23.74 -12.71
C ALA A 129 -5.11 22.35 -12.18
N VAL A 130 -5.86 21.90 -11.18
CA VAL A 130 -5.73 20.58 -10.56
C VAL A 130 -5.87 19.49 -11.62
N TYR A 131 -4.96 18.52 -11.63
CA TYR A 131 -5.07 17.39 -12.55
C TYR A 131 -6.30 16.54 -12.24
N GLN A 132 -7.30 16.62 -13.11
CA GLN A 132 -8.40 15.65 -13.15
C GLN A 132 -8.05 14.54 -14.12
N ARG A 133 -7.92 13.33 -13.58
CA ARG A 133 -7.59 12.16 -14.39
C ARG A 133 -8.81 11.77 -15.22
N LYS A 134 -8.64 11.71 -16.55
CA LYS A 134 -9.68 11.19 -17.45
C LYS A 134 -9.77 9.68 -17.33
N GLU A 135 -10.99 9.15 -17.43
CA GLU A 135 -11.27 7.72 -17.43
C GLU A 135 -10.48 7.01 -18.54
N PRO A 136 -9.65 5.99 -18.20
CA PRO A 136 -8.92 5.20 -19.16
C PRO A 136 -9.79 4.60 -20.27
N SER A 137 -11.02 4.19 -19.97
CA SER A 137 -11.98 3.66 -20.94
C SER A 137 -12.25 4.65 -22.08
N LEU A 138 -12.56 5.90 -21.76
CA LEU A 138 -12.82 6.97 -22.73
C LEU A 138 -11.58 7.31 -23.58
N ILE A 139 -10.38 7.21 -22.99
CA ILE A 139 -9.12 7.40 -23.73
C ILE A 139 -8.92 6.26 -24.73
N ALA A 140 -9.18 5.02 -24.32
CA ALA A 140 -9.04 3.84 -25.16
C ALA A 140 -10.06 3.81 -26.32
N GLU A 141 -11.30 4.24 -26.06
CA GLU A 141 -12.34 4.39 -27.08
C GLU A 141 -11.95 5.43 -28.13
N ARG A 142 -11.56 6.64 -27.70
CA ARG A 142 -11.12 7.70 -28.62
C ARG A 142 -9.90 7.30 -29.45
N LYS A 143 -8.96 6.54 -28.89
CA LYS A 143 -7.83 5.98 -29.65
C LYS A 143 -8.30 5.00 -30.71
N ARG A 144 -9.23 4.10 -30.37
CA ARG A 144 -9.81 3.14 -31.33
C ARG A 144 -10.55 3.86 -32.45
N GLU A 145 -11.37 4.86 -32.14
CA GLU A 145 -12.05 5.69 -33.15
C GLU A 145 -11.06 6.42 -34.06
N LYS A 146 -9.98 6.98 -33.50
CA LYS A 146 -8.96 7.67 -34.28
C LYS A 146 -8.22 6.71 -35.21
N ILE A 147 -7.90 5.50 -34.74
CA ILE A 147 -7.28 4.45 -35.56
C ILE A 147 -8.24 4.00 -36.67
N LYS A 148 -9.52 3.82 -36.36
CA LYS A 148 -10.56 3.46 -37.34
C LYS A 148 -10.71 4.52 -38.43
N ARG A 149 -10.78 5.81 -38.06
CA ARG A 149 -10.83 6.93 -39.01
C ARG A 149 -9.56 7.07 -39.85
N LEU A 150 -8.39 6.72 -39.30
CA LEU A 150 -7.13 6.71 -40.02
C LEU A 150 -7.07 5.54 -41.01
N SER A 151 -7.55 4.34 -40.63
CA SER A 151 -7.61 3.20 -41.57
C SER A 151 -8.64 3.43 -42.67
N GLU A 152 -9.78 4.05 -42.37
CA GLU A 152 -10.81 4.44 -43.35
C GLU A 152 -10.32 5.54 -44.32
N ARG A 153 -9.43 6.43 -43.87
CA ARG A 153 -8.76 7.42 -44.74
C ARG A 153 -7.63 6.80 -45.58
N SER A 154 -6.92 5.81 -45.06
CA SER A 154 -5.86 5.09 -45.80
C SER A 154 -6.41 4.14 -46.86
N SER A 155 -7.70 3.78 -46.82
CA SER A 155 -8.37 2.97 -47.85
C SER A 155 -8.84 3.75 -49.09
N LEU A 156 -8.50 5.04 -49.24
CA LEU A 156 -8.97 5.90 -50.34
C LEU A 156 -7.87 6.43 -51.29
N GLU A 157 -6.59 6.09 -51.11
CA GLU A 157 -5.53 6.56 -52.00
C GLU A 157 -4.79 5.36 -52.65
N PRO A 158 -4.65 5.30 -53.99
CA PRO A 158 -3.86 4.26 -54.64
C PRO A 158 -2.36 4.57 -54.58
N GLU A 159 -1.61 3.50 -54.26
CA GLU A 159 -0.20 3.19 -54.54
C GLU A 159 0.66 4.29 -55.19
N ASP A 160 1.65 4.79 -54.43
CA ASP A 160 3.02 4.94 -54.94
C ASP A 160 4.01 4.93 -53.77
N ALA A 161 4.97 4.00 -53.86
CA ALA A 161 5.94 3.69 -52.82
C ALA A 161 7.10 4.71 -52.79
N PHE A 162 7.56 5.10 -51.61
CA PHE A 162 9.01 5.23 -51.34
C PHE A 162 9.32 5.06 -49.85
N VAL A 163 10.30 4.19 -49.59
CA VAL A 163 10.75 3.72 -48.28
C VAL A 163 11.61 4.77 -47.58
N ALA A 164 11.34 5.03 -46.30
CA ALA A 164 12.36 5.48 -45.35
C ALA A 164 12.15 4.80 -43.99
N MET A 165 12.85 3.68 -43.85
CA MET A 165 12.97 2.84 -42.66
C MET A 165 13.65 3.64 -41.52
N LYS A 166 12.95 3.84 -40.39
CA LYS A 166 13.59 4.10 -39.09
C LYS A 166 12.95 3.22 -38.02
N HIS A 167 13.79 2.36 -37.47
CA HIS A 167 13.52 1.32 -36.49
C HIS A 167 12.65 1.79 -35.30
N ALA A 168 11.42 1.31 -35.25
CA ALA A 168 10.72 1.08 -33.99
C ALA A 168 11.08 -0.35 -33.53
N ARG A 169 11.85 -0.46 -32.44
CA ARG A 169 12.12 -1.75 -31.80
C ARG A 169 10.81 -2.35 -31.30
N LEU A 170 10.36 -3.42 -31.95
CA LEU A 170 9.47 -4.41 -31.38
C LEU A 170 10.11 -5.00 -30.11
N GLY A 171 9.33 -5.11 -29.05
CA GLY A 171 9.56 -5.98 -27.91
C GLY A 171 8.19 -6.37 -27.36
N SER A 172 7.59 -7.40 -27.94
CA SER A 172 7.50 -8.74 -27.35
C SER A 172 6.51 -8.80 -26.19
N TYR A 173 5.25 -9.06 -26.57
CA TYR A 173 4.33 -9.82 -25.74
C TYR A 173 4.92 -11.23 -25.57
N VAL A 174 5.03 -11.72 -24.32
CA VAL A 174 4.80 -13.11 -23.87
C VAL A 174 5.20 -13.22 -22.39
N ALA A 175 4.30 -13.89 -21.67
CA ALA A 175 4.29 -14.47 -20.33
C ALA A 175 5.60 -14.63 -19.51
N GLY A 176 5.43 -14.47 -18.20
CA GLY A 176 6.26 -15.07 -17.16
C GLY A 176 5.60 -14.85 -15.77
N PRO A 177 5.32 -15.91 -14.98
CA PRO A 177 4.60 -15.79 -13.72
C PRO A 177 5.55 -15.34 -12.62
N SER A 178 5.25 -14.23 -11.94
CA SER A 178 5.90 -13.93 -10.67
C SER A 178 5.24 -14.79 -9.59
N SER A 179 5.87 -15.93 -9.29
CA SER A 179 5.53 -16.78 -8.16
C SER A 179 5.74 -16.02 -6.86
N VAL A 180 4.65 -15.71 -6.17
CA VAL A 180 4.67 -15.22 -4.80
C VAL A 180 4.09 -16.31 -3.92
N THR A 181 4.95 -16.84 -3.05
CA THR A 181 4.67 -17.85 -2.04
C THR A 181 3.53 -17.41 -1.12
N LEU A 182 2.53 -18.26 -0.97
CA LEU A 182 1.37 -18.07 -0.10
C LEU A 182 1.46 -19.02 1.07
N TYR A 183 1.19 -18.50 2.25
CA TYR A 183 1.06 -19.29 3.46
C TYR A 183 -0.43 -19.47 3.75
N GLU A 184 -0.78 -20.72 4.01
CA GLU A 184 -2.02 -21.13 4.65
C GLU A 184 -1.94 -20.81 6.14
N ASP A 185 -3.10 -20.47 6.71
CA ASP A 185 -3.36 -20.74 8.12
C ASP A 185 -4.89 -20.72 8.31
N GLY A 186 -5.42 -21.88 8.62
CA GLY A 186 -6.73 -22.04 9.23
C GLY A 186 -6.56 -22.20 10.73
N ASN A 187 -7.29 -21.41 11.51
CA ASN A 187 -8.10 -21.85 12.65
C ASN A 187 -8.89 -20.63 13.12
N TYR A 188 -10.22 -20.66 13.00
CA TYR A 188 -11.13 -19.64 13.50
C TYR A 188 -11.52 -20.02 14.93
N GLU A 189 -11.15 -19.19 15.90
CA GLU A 189 -11.97 -19.02 17.09
C GLU A 189 -12.59 -17.61 17.05
N GLU A 190 -13.88 -17.55 17.33
CA GLU A 190 -14.71 -16.35 17.37
C GLU A 190 -14.06 -15.24 18.20
N VAL A 191 -13.88 -14.07 17.61
CA VAL A 191 -13.54 -12.85 18.34
C VAL A 191 -14.75 -11.93 18.24
N GLU A 192 -15.39 -11.70 19.38
CA GLU A 192 -16.47 -10.73 19.58
C GLU A 192 -16.14 -9.37 18.96
N ASP A 193 -17.16 -8.71 18.42
CA ASP A 193 -17.12 -7.37 17.84
C ASP A 193 -16.46 -6.35 18.79
N ALA A 194 -15.15 -6.13 18.61
CA ALA A 194 -14.39 -5.16 19.37
C ALA A 194 -14.69 -3.75 18.84
N TYR A 195 -15.34 -2.93 19.67
CA TYR A 195 -15.41 -1.48 19.49
C TYR A 195 -13.99 -0.92 19.21
N PRO A 196 -13.85 0.07 18.31
CA PRO A 196 -12.55 0.70 18.06
C PRO A 196 -12.04 1.34 19.35
N LEU A 197 -10.90 0.85 19.85
CA LEU A 197 -10.23 1.34 21.04
C LEU A 197 -9.87 2.82 20.85
N THR A 198 -10.13 3.64 21.87
CA THR A 198 -9.64 5.02 21.87
C THR A 198 -8.12 5.06 21.98
N HIS A 199 -7.49 6.16 21.55
CA HIS A 199 -6.04 6.34 21.66
C HIS A 199 -5.55 6.22 23.11
N GLU A 200 -6.31 6.73 24.07
CA GLU A 200 -5.97 6.66 25.50
C GLU A 200 -6.02 5.22 26.05
N GLU A 201 -7.05 4.45 25.69
CA GLU A 201 -7.14 3.03 26.04
C GLU A 201 -6.04 2.19 25.38
N LEU A 202 -5.69 2.52 24.13
CA LEU A 202 -4.60 1.87 23.42
C LEU A 202 -3.25 2.11 24.11
N MET A 203 -2.97 3.37 24.46
CA MET A 203 -1.75 3.74 25.19
C MET A 203 -1.70 3.06 26.56
N SER A 204 -2.83 3.01 27.27
CA SER A 204 -2.94 2.32 28.55
C SER A 204 -2.64 0.82 28.42
N ARG A 205 -3.13 0.16 27.36
CA ARG A 205 -2.82 -1.24 27.08
C ARG A 205 -1.36 -1.48 26.72
N MET A 206 -0.74 -0.57 25.96
CA MET A 206 0.68 -0.67 25.61
C MET A 206 1.63 -0.46 26.80
N ALA A 207 1.15 0.24 27.83
CA ALA A 207 1.85 0.44 29.10
C ALA A 207 1.62 -0.70 30.10
N LEU A 208 0.91 -1.77 29.72
CA LEU A 208 0.79 -2.98 30.52
C LEU A 208 1.70 -4.08 29.95
N PRO A 209 2.25 -4.97 30.80
CA PRO A 209 2.98 -6.14 30.33
C PRO A 209 2.14 -7.01 29.39
N SER A 210 2.76 -7.50 28.32
CA SER A 210 2.10 -8.29 27.29
C SER A 210 1.71 -9.69 27.78
N LEU A 211 0.45 -10.09 27.58
CA LEU A 211 -0.05 -11.46 27.76
C LEU A 211 0.26 -12.34 26.54
N ARG A 212 1.52 -12.27 26.06
CA ARG A 212 2.03 -12.74 24.75
C ARG A 212 1.20 -13.85 24.09
N ARG A 213 0.60 -13.54 22.93
CA ARG A 213 0.01 -14.53 22.01
C ARG A 213 0.80 -14.56 20.71
N PHE A 214 1.65 -15.57 20.56
CA PHE A 214 2.39 -15.83 19.32
C PHE A 214 1.51 -16.59 18.35
N THR A 215 0.70 -15.86 17.59
CA THR A 215 -0.23 -16.49 16.63
C THR A 215 0.43 -16.75 15.28
N ARG A 216 1.50 -16.02 14.94
CA ARG A 216 2.20 -16.15 13.67
C ARG A 216 3.66 -16.49 13.89
N PRO A 217 4.31 -17.20 12.96
CA PRO A 217 5.64 -17.72 13.28
C PRO A 217 6.77 -16.71 12.97
N TYR A 218 6.44 -15.58 12.36
CA TYR A 218 7.29 -14.38 12.34
C TYR A 218 7.14 -13.54 13.62
N HIS A 219 6.22 -13.90 14.52
CA HIS A 219 6.15 -13.35 15.87
C HIS A 219 7.14 -14.09 16.75
N ASN A 220 7.99 -13.34 17.45
CA ASN A 220 8.95 -13.90 18.39
C ASN A 220 9.17 -12.89 19.54
N ASP A 221 10.06 -13.28 20.47
CA ASP A 221 10.40 -12.49 21.65
C ASP A 221 11.43 -11.38 21.37
N GLU A 222 11.84 -11.17 20.12
CA GLU A 222 12.84 -10.16 19.78
C GLU A 222 12.27 -8.74 19.93
N PRO A 223 13.06 -7.78 20.42
CA PRO A 223 12.60 -6.42 20.54
C PRO A 223 12.47 -5.73 19.17
N PHE A 224 11.76 -4.62 19.16
CA PHE A 224 11.76 -3.59 18.13
C PHE A 224 12.74 -2.50 18.55
N SER A 225 13.87 -2.43 17.86
CA SER A 225 14.90 -1.42 18.12
C SER A 225 14.63 -0.18 17.30
N VAL A 226 14.58 0.99 17.94
CA VAL A 226 14.54 2.28 17.24
C VAL A 226 15.91 2.54 16.64
N VAL A 227 15.98 2.75 15.32
CA VAL A 227 17.21 3.01 14.59
C VAL A 227 17.02 4.10 13.54
N PHE A 228 18.10 4.79 13.17
CA PHE A 228 18.09 5.70 12.03
C PHE A 228 18.21 4.92 10.72
N LEU A 229 17.36 5.27 9.76
CA LEU A 229 17.30 4.62 8.46
C LEU A 229 18.64 4.71 7.71
N LEU A 230 19.27 5.88 7.72
CA LEU A 230 20.50 6.15 6.97
C LEU A 230 21.73 5.44 7.55
N ASP A 231 21.69 5.04 8.82
CA ASP A 231 22.75 4.26 9.44
C ASP A 231 22.74 2.80 8.99
N GLN A 232 21.62 2.33 8.44
CA GLN A 232 21.50 0.96 8.01
C GLN A 232 22.18 0.82 6.63
N HIS A 233 23.36 0.19 6.60
CA HIS A 233 24.08 -0.14 5.36
C HIS A 233 23.42 -1.24 4.52
N VAL A 234 22.14 -1.49 4.76
CA VAL A 234 21.33 -2.49 4.08
C VAL A 234 20.48 -1.73 3.07
N GLY A 235 20.33 -2.25 1.85
CA GLY A 235 19.49 -1.65 0.81
C GLY A 235 18.00 -1.76 1.15
N ILE A 236 17.58 -1.18 2.27
CA ILE A 236 16.23 -1.23 2.80
C ILE A 236 15.38 -0.34 1.91
N VAL A 237 14.49 -0.98 1.15
CA VAL A 237 13.65 -0.26 0.20
C VAL A 237 12.31 0.13 0.82
N GLN A 238 11.76 -0.72 1.69
CA GLN A 238 10.35 -0.65 2.06
C GLN A 238 10.05 -1.19 3.46
N CYS A 239 9.02 -0.61 4.09
CA CYS A 239 8.49 -1.03 5.36
C CYS A 239 7.86 -2.42 5.25
N ALA A 240 8.28 -3.35 6.10
CA ALA A 240 7.80 -4.72 6.13
C ALA A 240 6.33 -4.86 6.55
N SER A 241 5.73 -3.82 7.14
CA SER A 241 4.32 -3.84 7.56
C SER A 241 3.38 -3.25 6.52
N CYS A 242 3.48 -1.93 6.27
CA CYS A 242 2.59 -1.25 5.34
C CYS A 242 3.01 -1.41 3.87
N GLY A 243 4.24 -1.88 3.60
CA GLY A 243 4.78 -2.02 2.24
C GLY A 243 5.13 -0.69 1.56
N VAL A 244 5.16 0.41 2.31
CA VAL A 244 5.52 1.74 1.80
C VAL A 244 7.05 1.85 1.75
N ASP A 245 7.56 2.33 0.61
CA ASP A 245 8.98 2.61 0.43
C ASP A 245 9.46 3.66 1.42
N PHE A 246 10.65 3.45 2.00
CA PHE A 246 11.26 4.47 2.83
C PHE A 246 11.80 5.62 1.95
N SER A 247 11.75 6.84 2.47
CA SER A 247 12.34 7.98 1.77
C SER A 247 13.85 7.79 1.60
N ARG A 248 14.38 8.17 0.45
CA ARG A 248 15.83 8.18 0.19
C ARG A 248 16.54 9.34 0.89
N GLN A 249 15.78 10.37 1.25
CA GLN A 249 16.23 11.56 1.98
C GLN A 249 15.23 11.81 3.10
N PRO A 250 15.14 10.87 4.07
CA PRO A 250 14.17 11.01 5.14
C PRO A 250 14.53 12.24 5.98
N GLN A 251 13.50 12.94 6.44
CA GLN A 251 13.64 14.05 7.39
C GLN A 251 13.07 13.60 8.74
N PRO A 252 13.45 14.23 9.85
CA PRO A 252 12.80 14.06 11.14
C PRO A 252 11.26 14.21 11.07
N PRO A 253 10.47 13.27 11.62
CA PRO A 253 10.84 12.02 12.30
C PRO A 253 10.88 10.77 11.39
N GLU A 254 10.62 10.88 10.10
CA GLU A 254 10.59 9.78 9.12
C GLU A 254 11.97 9.15 8.85
N ASP A 255 13.05 9.72 9.36
CA ASP A 255 14.39 9.14 9.39
C ASP A 255 14.57 8.08 10.48
N LEU A 256 13.58 7.92 11.36
CA LEU A 256 13.49 6.82 12.32
C LEU A 256 12.66 5.64 11.80
N VAL A 257 13.19 4.45 12.01
CA VAL A 257 12.51 3.18 11.73
C VAL A 257 12.68 2.21 12.90
N LEU A 258 11.81 1.21 12.95
CA LEU A 258 11.91 0.09 13.87
C LEU A 258 12.58 -1.08 13.16
N GLU A 259 13.71 -1.54 13.69
CA GLU A 259 14.33 -2.80 13.32
C GLU A 259 13.78 -3.91 14.21
N HIS A 260 13.30 -4.99 13.59
CA HIS A 260 12.86 -6.20 14.27
C HIS A 260 13.45 -7.43 13.59
N VAL A 261 13.93 -8.37 14.40
CA VAL A 261 14.56 -9.60 13.91
C VAL A 261 13.52 -10.69 13.86
N GLU A 262 13.15 -11.15 12.66
CA GLU A 262 12.15 -12.20 12.46
C GLU A 262 12.84 -13.56 12.18
N ARG A 263 12.19 -14.67 12.57
CA ARG A 263 12.66 -16.03 12.21
C ARG A 263 12.63 -16.21 10.70
N PHE A 264 13.70 -16.77 10.11
CA PHE A 264 13.75 -17.00 8.68
C PHE A 264 12.81 -18.13 8.28
N TRP A 265 11.92 -17.86 7.33
CA TRP A 265 11.17 -18.92 6.67
C TRP A 265 11.97 -19.52 5.52
N ASN A 266 12.23 -20.81 5.60
CA ASN A 266 12.80 -21.55 4.49
C ASN A 266 11.70 -21.99 3.52
N GLN A 267 11.65 -21.34 2.36
CA GLN A 267 10.67 -21.65 1.30
C GLN A 267 10.80 -23.07 0.74
N ARG A 268 11.98 -23.71 0.85
CA ARG A 268 12.19 -25.06 0.32
C ARG A 268 11.68 -26.14 1.26
N THR A 269 11.81 -25.93 2.57
CA THR A 269 11.42 -26.91 3.58
C THR A 269 10.07 -26.61 4.21
N CYS A 270 9.48 -25.44 3.91
CA CYS A 270 8.26 -24.94 4.53
C CYS A 270 8.33 -24.97 6.06
N THR A 271 9.50 -24.65 6.61
CA THR A 271 9.75 -24.60 8.05
C THR A 271 10.51 -23.35 8.43
N TYR A 272 10.30 -22.88 9.66
CA TYR A 272 11.08 -21.79 10.23
C TYR A 272 12.43 -22.31 10.67
N SER A 273 13.49 -21.65 10.22
CA SER A 273 14.82 -21.91 10.73
C SER A 273 14.96 -21.19 12.07
N THR A 274 15.38 -21.91 13.10
CA THR A 274 15.85 -21.32 14.37
C THR A 274 17.31 -20.89 14.28
N GLN A 275 18.01 -21.27 13.22
CA GLN A 275 19.43 -20.97 13.01
C GLN A 275 19.66 -19.73 12.14
N GLN A 276 18.64 -19.29 11.40
CA GLN A 276 18.71 -18.13 10.53
C GLN A 276 17.61 -17.14 10.91
N MET A 277 18.01 -15.89 11.10
CA MET A 277 17.12 -14.78 11.41
C MET A 277 17.25 -13.72 10.32
N GLN A 278 16.18 -12.96 10.09
CA GLN A 278 16.16 -11.88 9.10
C GLN A 278 15.71 -10.57 9.75
N LYS A 279 16.51 -9.52 9.57
CA LYS A 279 16.12 -8.16 9.95
C LYS A 279 15.00 -7.65 9.05
N LYS A 280 13.97 -7.07 9.66
CA LYS A 280 12.90 -6.35 9.01
C LYS A 280 12.83 -4.94 9.58
N TYR A 281 12.48 -4.02 8.71
CA TYR A 281 12.39 -2.60 9.03
C TYR A 281 10.97 -2.12 8.84
N ILE A 282 10.47 -1.38 9.82
CA ILE A 282 9.08 -0.92 9.88
C ILE A 282 9.10 0.59 10.16
N HIS A 283 8.14 1.35 9.63
CA HIS A 283 8.00 2.75 10.06
C HIS A 283 7.81 2.82 11.57
N ALA A 284 8.40 3.83 12.21
CA ALA A 284 8.19 4.13 13.62
C ALA A 284 6.80 4.74 13.86
N ARG A 285 5.75 4.01 13.46
CA ARG A 285 4.34 4.36 13.65
C ARG A 285 3.63 3.18 14.29
N LEU A 286 2.83 3.44 15.31
CA LEU A 286 2.13 2.41 16.05
C LEU A 286 1.20 1.60 15.15
N GLU A 287 0.48 2.27 14.24
CA GLU A 287 -0.37 1.61 13.25
C GLU A 287 0.42 0.57 12.42
N CYS A 288 1.65 0.90 12.03
CA CYS A 288 2.50 -0.02 11.28
C CYS A 288 2.95 -1.21 12.13
N VAL A 289 3.18 -1.02 13.43
CA VAL A 289 3.55 -2.13 14.31
C VAL A 289 2.32 -3.03 14.54
N LEU A 290 1.22 -2.47 15.00
CA LEU A 290 0.01 -3.23 15.38
C LEU A 290 -0.63 -3.96 14.19
N ALA A 291 -0.50 -3.45 12.97
CA ALA A 291 -0.98 -4.13 11.77
C ALA A 291 -0.34 -5.52 11.54
N ARG A 292 0.85 -5.77 12.12
CA ARG A 292 1.50 -7.08 12.09
C ARG A 292 1.65 -7.71 13.48
N TYR A 293 1.74 -6.91 14.53
CA TYR A 293 2.12 -7.31 15.89
C TYR A 293 1.10 -6.79 16.90
N GLU A 294 -0.09 -7.39 16.89
CA GLU A 294 -1.22 -6.98 17.75
C GLU A 294 -0.91 -7.10 19.26
N TYR A 295 0.09 -7.91 19.63
CA TYR A 295 0.54 -8.08 21.01
C TYR A 295 1.62 -7.08 21.46
N PHE A 296 2.02 -6.15 20.58
CA PHE A 296 3.09 -5.20 20.85
C PHE A 296 2.75 -4.30 22.04
N THR A 297 3.68 -4.22 22.97
CA THR A 297 3.68 -3.32 24.13
C THR A 297 5.01 -2.59 24.16
N THR A 298 4.98 -1.28 24.42
CA THR A 298 6.22 -0.48 24.45
C THR A 298 7.18 -1.00 25.51
N LEU A 299 6.65 -1.37 26.68
CA LEU A 299 7.45 -1.81 27.84
C LEU A 299 8.31 -3.05 27.56
N ASP A 300 7.75 -4.04 26.87
CA ASP A 300 8.42 -5.32 26.70
C ASP A 300 9.24 -5.41 25.41
N PHE A 301 8.86 -4.61 24.42
CA PHE A 301 9.35 -4.81 23.06
C PHE A 301 10.06 -3.59 22.46
N LEU A 302 9.83 -2.35 22.92
CA LEU A 302 10.51 -1.20 22.32
C LEU A 302 11.85 -0.92 23.01
N VAL A 303 12.93 -0.94 22.23
CA VAL A 303 14.28 -0.66 22.72
C VAL A 303 14.84 0.56 22.01
N ILE A 304 15.36 1.50 22.79
CA ILE A 304 16.08 2.68 22.28
C ILE A 304 17.48 2.67 22.91
N SER A 305 18.50 2.39 22.09
CA SER A 305 19.88 2.34 22.54
C SER A 305 20.39 3.72 22.96
N HIS A 306 21.44 3.75 23.79
CA HIS A 306 22.01 5.01 24.28
C HIS A 306 22.51 5.92 23.15
N ASP A 307 23.17 5.34 22.13
CA ASP A 307 23.65 6.09 20.95
C ASP A 307 22.48 6.75 20.19
N VAL A 308 21.38 6.01 19.99
CA VAL A 308 20.19 6.57 19.32
C VAL A 308 19.59 7.68 20.18
N ARG A 309 19.41 7.46 21.49
CA ARG A 309 18.88 8.48 22.43
C ARG A 309 19.65 9.80 22.35
N MET A 310 20.98 9.75 22.30
CA MET A 310 21.83 10.95 22.23
C MET A 310 21.68 11.74 20.93
N ARG A 311 21.16 11.13 19.86
CA ARG A 311 20.94 11.75 18.54
C ARG A 311 19.48 12.13 18.29
N LEU A 312 18.56 11.80 19.19
CA LEU A 312 17.14 12.16 19.01
C LEU A 312 16.95 13.67 19.13
N THR A 313 16.38 14.27 18.09
CA THR A 313 15.93 15.66 18.13
C THR A 313 14.63 15.80 18.92
N ASN A 314 14.22 17.02 19.25
CA ASN A 314 12.93 17.27 19.91
C ASN A 314 11.75 16.72 19.09
N ILE A 315 11.84 16.79 17.74
CA ILE A 315 10.82 16.24 16.84
C ILE A 315 10.74 14.72 16.99
N HIS A 316 11.89 14.04 17.08
CA HIS A 316 11.94 12.59 17.29
C HIS A 316 11.36 12.20 18.65
N GLN A 317 11.75 12.90 19.71
CA GLN A 317 11.28 12.61 21.06
C GLN A 317 9.77 12.82 21.18
N GLN A 318 9.25 13.91 20.61
CA GLN A 318 7.81 14.18 20.56
C GLN A 318 7.08 13.08 19.78
N HIS A 319 7.61 12.68 18.63
CA HIS A 319 7.03 11.62 17.80
C HIS A 319 6.98 10.27 18.53
N LEU A 320 8.08 9.85 19.15
CA LEU A 320 8.14 8.60 19.92
C LEU A 320 7.28 8.65 21.19
N SER A 321 7.13 9.82 21.81
CA SER A 321 6.22 10.02 22.93
C SER A 321 4.75 9.85 22.51
N ILE A 322 4.36 10.43 21.37
CA ILE A 322 2.99 10.31 20.84
C ILE A 322 2.68 8.89 20.35
N GLU A 323 3.58 8.27 19.59
CA GLU A 323 3.33 6.96 18.97
C GLU A 323 3.50 5.79 19.96
N PHE A 324 4.40 5.93 20.94
CA PHE A 324 4.78 4.80 21.80
C PHE A 324 4.76 5.11 23.30
N GLY A 325 4.42 6.33 23.71
CA GLY A 325 4.40 6.71 25.13
C GLY A 325 5.79 6.81 25.77
N CYS A 326 6.85 7.01 24.98
CA CYS A 326 8.20 7.14 25.51
C CYS A 326 8.38 8.43 26.34
N SER A 327 9.14 8.32 27.43
CA SER A 327 9.70 9.45 28.19
C SER A 327 11.21 9.52 28.01
N PHE A 328 11.73 10.74 27.89
CA PHE A 328 13.14 11.04 27.62
C PHE A 328 13.77 11.94 28.70
N GLU A 329 13.16 12.02 29.88
CA GLU A 329 13.69 12.73 31.06
C GLU A 329 15.02 12.16 31.59
#